data_AF-A0A6P7Y9W6-F1
#
_entry.id   AF-A0A6P7Y9W6-F1
#
_cell.length_a   1.000
_cell.length_b   1.000
_cell.length_c   1.000
_cell.angle_alpha   90.00
_cell.angle_beta   90.00
_cell.angle_gamma   90.00
#
_symmetry.space_group_name_H-M   'P 1'
#
loop_
_entity.id
_entity.type
_entity.pdbx_description
1 polymer ?
#
loop_
_entity_poly.entity_id
_entity_poly.type
_entity_poly.pdbx_seq_one_letter_code
_entity_poly.pdbx_strand_id
1 'polypeptide(L)'
;MLCVRAINTRMALSLCRRSLFLLGPRFLHGSARHPAPRVAVVLSGCGVYDGTEIHEASAILVHLSRNGADVQIYAPDIPQMHVIDHSKGQTAEAESRNVLVESARIARGKISDMAQLNPQNHDAIIFPGGFGAAKNLSTFAVDGETCKMNKEVERVLQDFHKAGKPIGLCCISPVLAAKVLPGIEVTVGHEEDKDGKWPYAGTAQAVKALGAKHCIKDVHDVHVDLNNRVVTTPAFMCETELHHIFDGIGIMVKRVLKLTGK
;
A
#
# COMPACT_ATOMS: atom_id res chain seq x y z
N MET A 1 -24.57 8.92 23.13
CA MET A 1 -25.66 9.91 23.08
C MET A 1 -25.31 11.05 24.04
N LEU A 2 -24.66 12.10 23.55
CA LEU A 2 -24.39 13.39 24.22
C LEU A 2 -23.79 14.30 23.14
N CYS A 3 -24.62 15.05 22.41
CA CYS A 3 -25.19 16.37 22.74
C CYS A 3 -24.42 17.46 21.97
N VAL A 4 -24.97 17.78 20.81
CA VAL A 4 -24.66 18.93 19.96
C VAL A 4 -24.84 20.22 20.76
N ARG A 5 -23.91 21.17 20.62
CA ARG A 5 -24.18 22.59 20.92
C ARG A 5 -23.88 23.43 19.68
N ALA A 6 -24.97 23.87 19.07
CA ALA A 6 -25.00 24.94 18.08
C ALA A 6 -24.73 26.28 18.78
N ILE A 7 -23.92 27.12 18.14
CA ILE A 7 -23.84 28.55 18.45
C ILE A 7 -24.31 29.29 17.21
N ASN A 8 -25.36 30.08 17.42
CA ASN A 8 -26.03 30.89 16.43
C ASN A 8 -26.02 32.32 17.00
N THR A 9 -25.40 33.29 16.33
CA THR A 9 -25.76 34.71 16.53
C THR A 9 -25.24 35.63 15.42
N ARG A 10 -26.22 36.24 14.75
CA ARG A 10 -26.35 37.66 14.39
C ARG A 10 -25.63 38.22 13.15
N MET A 11 -26.48 38.47 12.16
CA MET A 11 -26.42 39.54 11.16
C MET A 11 -25.97 40.88 11.75
N ALA A 12 -25.09 41.55 11.01
CA ALA A 12 -25.01 43.00 10.96
C ALA A 12 -24.89 43.43 9.49
N LEU A 13 -25.92 44.11 8.98
CA LEU A 13 -25.88 44.83 7.72
C LEU A 13 -25.04 46.10 7.90
N SER A 14 -24.06 46.31 7.03
CA SER A 14 -23.40 47.60 6.85
C SER A 14 -23.30 47.89 5.35
N LEU A 15 -24.05 48.90 4.89
CA LEU A 15 -23.88 49.52 3.59
C LEU A 15 -22.59 50.35 3.59
N CYS A 16 -21.69 50.12 2.64
CA CYS A 16 -20.83 51.21 2.17
C CYS A 16 -20.19 50.95 0.79
N ARG A 17 -20.47 51.88 -0.13
CA ARG A 17 -19.70 52.36 -1.29
C ARG A 17 -19.25 51.35 -2.37
N ARG A 18 -19.88 51.48 -3.54
CA ARG A 18 -19.40 51.01 -4.84
C ARG A 18 -18.10 51.73 -5.21
N SER A 19 -16.98 51.02 -5.19
CA SER A 19 -15.76 51.41 -5.91
C SER A 19 -15.72 50.62 -7.22
N LEU A 20 -15.76 51.34 -8.34
CA LEU A 20 -15.62 50.78 -9.69
C LEU A 20 -14.16 50.34 -9.88
N PHE A 21 -13.85 49.08 -9.57
CA PHE A 21 -12.57 48.48 -9.95
C PHE A 21 -12.66 47.99 -11.40
N LEU A 22 -11.83 48.57 -12.26
CA LEU A 22 -11.57 48.10 -13.61
C LEU A 22 -11.04 46.65 -13.55
N LEU A 23 -11.86 45.69 -13.96
CA LEU A 23 -11.47 44.30 -14.18
C LEU A 23 -10.60 44.24 -15.45
N GLY A 24 -9.27 44.17 -15.27
CA GLY A 24 -8.38 43.70 -16.32
C GLY A 24 -8.73 42.24 -16.69
N PRO A 25 -8.39 41.80 -17.92
CA PRO A 25 -8.75 40.47 -18.39
C PRO A 25 -8.13 39.40 -17.49
N ARG A 26 -8.99 38.73 -16.70
CA ARG A 26 -8.63 37.50 -16.00
C ARG A 26 -8.35 36.45 -17.06
N PHE A 27 -7.07 36.16 -17.27
CA PHE A 27 -6.64 34.92 -17.93
C PHE A 27 -7.14 33.75 -17.07
N LEU A 28 -8.30 33.21 -17.43
CA LEU A 28 -8.75 31.91 -16.96
C LEU A 28 -7.82 30.86 -17.58
N HIS A 29 -6.69 30.60 -16.92
CA HIS A 29 -5.96 29.35 -17.13
C HIS A 29 -6.82 28.23 -16.53
N GLY A 30 -7.83 27.81 -17.28
CA GLY A 30 -8.53 26.56 -17.05
C GLY A 30 -7.59 25.41 -17.38
N SER A 31 -6.64 25.12 -16.49
CA SER A 31 -5.97 23.83 -16.52
C SER A 31 -7.04 22.77 -16.25
N ALA A 32 -7.36 21.97 -17.26
CA ALA A 32 -8.20 20.80 -17.08
C ALA A 32 -7.58 19.97 -15.95
N ARG A 33 -8.23 19.91 -14.79
CA ARG A 33 -7.78 19.03 -13.71
C ARG A 33 -7.87 17.62 -14.25
N HIS A 34 -6.72 17.00 -14.51
CA HIS A 34 -6.67 15.56 -14.77
C HIS A 34 -7.40 14.85 -13.61
N PRO A 35 -8.30 13.90 -13.90
CA PRO A 35 -9.03 13.20 -12.86
C PRO A 35 -8.03 12.48 -11.95
N ALA A 36 -8.20 12.65 -10.63
CA ALA A 36 -7.35 12.03 -9.62
C ALA A 36 -7.19 10.52 -9.87
N PRO A 37 -5.96 9.96 -9.83
CA PRO A 37 -5.76 8.53 -9.90
C PRO A 37 -6.49 7.84 -8.73
N ARG A 38 -7.31 6.83 -9.04
CA ARG A 38 -7.99 6.00 -8.03
C ARG A 38 -7.09 4.82 -7.69
N VAL A 39 -6.71 4.68 -6.43
CA VAL A 39 -5.75 3.66 -5.99
C VAL A 39 -6.38 2.77 -4.94
N ALA A 40 -6.41 1.47 -5.22
CA ALA A 40 -6.74 0.46 -4.22
C ALA A 40 -5.51 0.20 -3.33
N VAL A 41 -5.69 0.16 -2.02
CA VAL A 41 -4.66 -0.28 -1.06
C VAL A 41 -5.18 -1.52 -0.33
N VAL A 42 -4.44 -2.62 -0.41
CA VAL A 42 -4.83 -3.89 0.24
C VAL A 42 -4.00 -4.10 1.50
N LEU A 43 -4.68 -4.23 2.64
CA LEU A 43 -4.10 -4.46 3.95
C LEU A 43 -4.29 -5.92 4.38
N SER A 44 -3.56 -6.31 5.42
CA SER A 44 -3.44 -7.69 5.90
C SER A 44 -3.55 -7.82 7.42
N GLY A 45 -4.03 -6.79 8.11
CA GLY A 45 -4.13 -6.68 9.58
C GLY A 45 -3.66 -5.31 10.06
N CYS A 46 -3.16 -5.20 11.31
CA CYS A 46 -2.64 -3.94 11.87
C CYS A 46 -1.49 -4.20 12.87
N GLY A 47 -0.28 -4.44 12.36
CA GLY A 47 0.90 -4.78 13.16
C GLY A 47 1.90 -5.58 12.33
N VAL A 48 3.21 -5.31 12.46
CA VAL A 48 4.22 -5.91 11.58
C VAL A 48 4.27 -7.44 11.66
N TYR A 49 4.07 -8.05 12.84
CA TYR A 49 4.25 -9.49 13.01
C TYR A 49 3.02 -10.34 12.65
N ASP A 50 1.84 -9.75 12.63
CA ASP A 50 0.56 -10.45 12.39
C ASP A 50 -0.36 -9.79 11.37
N GLY A 51 0.08 -8.67 10.78
CA GLY A 51 -0.71 -7.88 9.84
C GLY A 51 0.14 -7.00 8.94
N THR A 52 -0.43 -5.85 8.57
CA THR A 52 0.28 -4.82 7.79
C THR A 52 1.26 -4.05 8.67
N GLU A 53 2.45 -3.78 8.13
CA GLU A 53 3.40 -2.84 8.73
C GLU A 53 2.79 -1.41 8.68
N ILE A 54 2.65 -0.80 9.87
CA ILE A 54 1.84 0.39 10.07
C ILE A 54 2.53 1.63 9.49
N HIS A 55 3.86 1.71 9.58
CA HIS A 55 4.63 2.82 9.05
C HIS A 55 4.64 2.85 7.51
N GLU A 56 4.70 1.69 6.84
CA GLU A 56 4.61 1.51 5.40
C GLU A 56 3.23 1.90 4.90
N ALA A 57 2.17 1.39 5.55
CA ALA A 57 0.81 1.79 5.21
C ALA A 57 0.61 3.31 5.39
N SER A 58 1.09 3.88 6.49
CA SER A 58 1.06 5.33 6.72
C SER A 58 1.84 6.09 5.64
N ALA A 59 3.04 5.65 5.27
CA ALA A 59 3.86 6.26 4.22
C ALA A 59 3.15 6.22 2.87
N ILE A 60 2.59 5.08 2.48
CA ILE A 60 1.80 4.90 1.25
C ILE A 60 0.64 5.90 1.22
N LEU A 61 -0.17 5.95 2.28
CA LEU A 61 -1.35 6.83 2.34
C LEU A 61 -0.95 8.32 2.29
N VAL A 62 0.11 8.72 2.99
CA VAL A 62 0.64 10.09 2.96
C VAL A 62 1.12 10.46 1.55
N HIS A 63 1.89 9.60 0.90
CA HIS A 63 2.40 9.89 -0.45
C HIS A 63 1.29 9.86 -1.51
N LEU A 64 0.31 8.97 -1.41
CA LEU A 64 -0.87 8.98 -2.29
C LEU A 64 -1.65 10.29 -2.13
N SER A 65 -1.93 10.70 -0.89
CA SER A 65 -2.61 11.96 -0.60
C SER A 65 -1.85 13.19 -1.12
N ARG A 66 -0.52 13.23 -0.93
CA ARG A 66 0.34 14.32 -1.44
C ARG A 66 0.32 14.44 -2.96
N ASN A 67 0.10 13.33 -3.68
CA ASN A 67 0.00 13.32 -5.14
C ASN A 67 -1.47 13.40 -5.63
N GLY A 68 -2.42 13.69 -4.75
CA GLY A 68 -3.82 13.93 -5.11
C GLY A 68 -4.58 12.68 -5.56
N ALA A 69 -4.11 11.47 -5.22
CA ALA A 69 -4.82 10.23 -5.51
C ALA A 69 -6.07 10.08 -4.61
N ASP A 70 -7.12 9.50 -5.19
CA ASP A 70 -8.30 9.02 -4.46
C ASP A 70 -8.05 7.58 -4.01
N VAL A 71 -8.19 7.29 -2.71
CA VAL A 71 -7.75 6.02 -2.13
C VAL A 71 -8.95 5.23 -1.58
N GLN A 72 -9.04 3.97 -1.97
CA GLN A 72 -9.96 3.00 -1.35
C GLN A 72 -9.15 1.86 -0.74
N ILE A 73 -9.46 1.53 0.52
CA ILE A 73 -8.72 0.55 1.28
C ILE A 73 -9.53 -0.74 1.36
N TYR A 74 -8.85 -1.87 1.24
CA TYR A 74 -9.42 -3.20 1.26
C TYR A 74 -8.64 -4.12 2.18
N ALA A 75 -9.31 -5.16 2.68
CA ALA A 75 -8.68 -6.29 3.36
C ALA A 75 -9.60 -7.52 3.25
N PRO A 76 -9.08 -8.75 3.24
CA PRO A 76 -9.92 -9.95 3.27
C PRO A 76 -10.64 -10.09 4.62
N ASP A 77 -11.93 -10.42 4.58
CA ASP A 77 -12.70 -10.76 5.79
C ASP A 77 -12.42 -12.20 6.24
N ILE A 78 -11.26 -12.41 6.85
CA ILE A 78 -10.77 -13.71 7.33
C ILE A 78 -10.13 -13.58 8.72
N PRO A 79 -10.04 -14.68 9.49
CA PRO A 79 -9.18 -14.72 10.69
C PRO A 79 -7.71 -14.45 10.34
N GLN A 80 -6.99 -13.75 11.22
CA GLN A 80 -5.52 -13.73 11.18
C GLN A 80 -4.97 -15.13 11.49
N MET A 81 -3.83 -15.49 10.87
CA MET A 81 -3.15 -16.75 11.17
C MET A 81 -2.72 -16.83 12.64
N HIS A 82 -2.12 -15.75 13.16
CA HIS A 82 -1.72 -15.62 14.55
C HIS A 82 -2.08 -14.22 15.07
N VAL A 83 -2.15 -14.08 16.39
CA VAL A 83 -2.15 -12.79 17.09
C VAL A 83 -0.83 -12.69 17.85
N ILE A 84 -0.12 -11.57 17.71
CA ILE A 84 1.22 -11.41 18.31
C ILE A 84 1.22 -10.27 19.33
N ASP A 85 1.67 -10.56 20.55
CA ASP A 85 2.07 -9.52 21.50
C ASP A 85 3.40 -8.92 21.00
N HIS A 86 3.30 -7.78 20.33
CA HIS A 86 4.45 -7.10 19.72
C HIS A 86 5.47 -6.61 20.76
N SER A 87 5.08 -6.45 22.04
CA SER A 87 6.02 -6.07 23.10
C SER A 87 6.94 -7.23 23.52
N LYS A 88 6.51 -8.47 23.26
CA LYS A 88 7.23 -9.71 23.61
C LYS A 88 7.73 -10.48 22.39
N GLY A 89 7.20 -10.19 21.20
CA GLY A 89 7.45 -10.97 19.99
C GLY A 89 6.88 -12.40 20.05
N GLN A 90 5.86 -12.63 20.89
CA GLN A 90 5.31 -13.95 21.18
C GLN A 90 3.84 -14.04 20.74
N THR A 91 3.41 -15.25 20.38
CA THR A 91 2.01 -15.55 20.06
C THR A 91 1.12 -15.44 21.29
N ALA A 92 -0.03 -14.79 21.13
CA ALA A 92 -1.11 -14.75 22.11
C ALA A 92 -2.11 -15.86 21.79
N GLU A 93 -1.77 -17.11 22.13
CA GLU A 93 -2.49 -18.35 21.73
C GLU A 93 -4.00 -18.36 22.07
N ALA A 94 -4.42 -17.61 23.09
CA ALA A 94 -5.83 -17.54 23.50
C ALA A 94 -6.64 -16.45 22.77
N GLU A 95 -6.00 -15.64 21.92
CA GLU A 95 -6.65 -14.54 21.19
C GLU A 95 -6.90 -14.91 19.73
N SER A 96 -8.00 -14.38 19.18
CA SER A 96 -8.28 -14.42 17.74
C SER A 96 -8.71 -13.03 17.27
N ARG A 97 -8.25 -12.65 16.08
CA ARG A 97 -8.56 -11.38 15.44
C ARG A 97 -8.88 -11.60 13.97
N ASN A 98 -9.63 -10.68 13.40
CA ASN A 98 -10.00 -10.70 11.98
C ASN A 98 -9.21 -9.63 11.21
N VAL A 99 -8.71 -10.01 10.04
CA VAL A 99 -7.85 -9.18 9.19
C VAL A 99 -8.54 -7.88 8.79
N LEU A 100 -9.78 -7.93 8.28
CA LEU A 100 -10.55 -6.76 7.89
C LEU A 100 -10.84 -5.84 9.09
N VAL A 101 -11.27 -6.42 10.21
CA VAL A 101 -11.58 -5.68 11.44
C VAL A 101 -10.35 -4.93 11.96
N GLU A 102 -9.20 -5.59 12.03
CA GLU A 102 -7.98 -4.95 12.52
C GLU A 102 -7.42 -3.94 11.52
N SER A 103 -7.47 -4.21 10.21
CA SER A 103 -7.10 -3.24 9.17
C SER A 103 -7.97 -1.99 9.17
N ALA A 104 -9.22 -2.07 9.64
CA ALA A 104 -10.08 -0.90 9.82
C ALA A 104 -9.50 0.16 10.77
N ARG A 105 -8.56 -0.22 11.66
CA ARG A 105 -7.82 0.71 12.52
C ARG A 105 -6.96 1.67 11.69
N ILE A 106 -6.17 1.14 10.75
CA ILE A 106 -5.36 1.93 9.81
C ILE A 106 -6.28 2.79 8.93
N ALA A 107 -7.36 2.18 8.42
CA ALA A 107 -8.29 2.83 7.50
C ALA A 107 -9.25 3.83 8.16
N ARG A 108 -9.23 3.97 9.49
CA ARG A 108 -10.18 4.79 10.27
C ARG A 108 -11.64 4.46 9.94
N GLY A 109 -11.94 3.16 9.78
CA GLY A 109 -13.26 2.63 9.43
C GLY A 109 -13.65 2.74 7.95
N LYS A 110 -12.82 3.35 7.09
CA LYS A 110 -13.09 3.48 5.63
C LYS A 110 -12.42 2.34 4.86
N ILE A 111 -12.92 1.13 5.05
CA ILE A 111 -12.38 -0.08 4.44
C ILE A 111 -13.52 -0.97 3.93
N SER A 112 -13.26 -1.70 2.85
CA SER A 112 -14.19 -2.68 2.28
C SER A 112 -13.57 -4.08 2.26
N ASP A 113 -14.42 -5.10 2.20
CA ASP A 113 -13.96 -6.46 1.92
C ASP A 113 -13.29 -6.53 0.54
N MET A 114 -12.12 -7.15 0.47
CA MET A 114 -11.38 -7.39 -0.77
C MET A 114 -12.17 -8.20 -1.81
N ALA A 115 -13.15 -9.01 -1.40
CA ALA A 115 -14.06 -9.67 -2.33
C ALA A 115 -14.83 -8.68 -3.24
N GLN A 116 -15.01 -7.43 -2.79
CA GLN A 116 -15.66 -6.35 -3.55
C GLN A 116 -14.70 -5.57 -4.46
N LEU A 117 -13.41 -5.88 -4.40
CA LEU A 117 -12.38 -5.16 -5.14
C LEU A 117 -12.47 -5.49 -6.64
N ASN A 118 -12.90 -4.49 -7.41
CA ASN A 118 -13.08 -4.55 -8.85
C ASN A 118 -12.08 -3.61 -9.54
N PRO A 119 -11.14 -4.13 -10.35
CA PRO A 119 -10.11 -3.32 -11.00
C PRO A 119 -10.67 -2.16 -11.81
N GLN A 120 -11.84 -2.28 -12.44
CA GLN A 120 -12.45 -1.28 -13.31
C GLN A 120 -12.71 0.05 -12.58
N ASN A 121 -12.88 -0.02 -11.26
CA ASN A 121 -13.09 1.15 -10.39
C ASN A 121 -11.78 1.83 -9.95
N HIS A 122 -10.63 1.25 -10.31
CA HIS A 122 -9.30 1.69 -9.87
C HIS A 122 -8.38 1.90 -11.06
N ASP A 123 -7.32 2.66 -10.86
CA ASP A 123 -6.28 2.90 -11.86
C ASP A 123 -4.96 2.21 -11.47
N ALA A 124 -4.75 1.90 -10.20
CA ALA A 124 -3.64 1.11 -9.67
C ALA A 124 -4.01 0.38 -8.37
N ILE A 125 -3.18 -0.57 -7.95
CA ILE A 125 -3.27 -1.27 -6.66
C ILE A 125 -1.92 -1.25 -5.95
N ILE A 126 -1.92 -1.10 -4.62
CA ILE A 126 -0.73 -1.12 -3.77
C ILE A 126 -0.91 -2.08 -2.59
N PHE A 127 0.12 -2.89 -2.33
CA PHE A 127 0.23 -3.78 -1.17
C PHE A 127 1.40 -3.30 -0.29
N PRO A 128 1.14 -2.83 0.95
CA PRO A 128 2.17 -2.69 1.95
C PRO A 128 2.72 -4.06 2.37
N GLY A 129 3.86 -4.07 3.04
CA GLY A 129 4.43 -5.26 3.66
C GLY A 129 3.88 -5.56 5.06
N GLY A 130 4.77 -6.05 5.92
CA GLY A 130 4.42 -6.72 7.17
C GLY A 130 4.18 -8.21 6.98
N PHE A 131 4.41 -9.01 8.03
CA PHE A 131 4.27 -10.46 7.99
C PHE A 131 2.84 -10.91 7.71
N GLY A 132 1.82 -10.07 7.89
CA GLY A 132 0.46 -10.37 7.42
C GLY A 132 0.38 -10.61 5.91
N ALA A 133 1.24 -10.00 5.09
CA ALA A 133 1.33 -10.34 3.67
C ALA A 133 1.81 -11.80 3.46
N ALA A 134 2.74 -12.26 4.30
CA ALA A 134 3.29 -13.61 4.25
C ALA A 134 2.44 -14.66 5.03
N LYS A 135 1.52 -14.23 5.90
CA LYS A 135 0.73 -15.10 6.80
C LYS A 135 -0.78 -15.12 6.50
N ASN A 136 -1.34 -13.98 6.08
CA ASN A 136 -2.79 -13.81 5.90
C ASN A 136 -3.16 -13.68 4.42
N LEU A 137 -2.36 -12.96 3.64
CA LEU A 137 -2.52 -12.86 2.18
C LEU A 137 -1.93 -14.07 1.43
N SER A 138 -1.10 -14.85 2.11
CA SER A 138 -0.48 -16.08 1.65
C SER A 138 -0.08 -16.95 2.83
N THR A 139 0.45 -18.15 2.55
CA THR A 139 1.11 -19.00 3.55
C THR A 139 2.63 -18.93 3.48
N PHE A 140 3.21 -17.92 2.81
CA PHE A 140 4.66 -17.80 2.56
C PHE A 140 5.52 -17.91 3.82
N ALA A 141 5.08 -17.33 4.94
CA ALA A 141 5.82 -17.35 6.20
C ALA A 141 6.02 -18.76 6.78
N VAL A 142 5.18 -19.73 6.38
CA VAL A 142 5.22 -21.11 6.87
C VAL A 142 5.69 -22.07 5.77
N ASP A 143 5.18 -21.90 4.55
CA ASP A 143 5.36 -22.85 3.44
C ASP A 143 6.47 -22.43 2.46
N GLY A 144 7.03 -21.23 2.60
CA GLY A 144 8.07 -20.70 1.72
C GLY A 144 7.69 -20.76 0.24
N GLU A 145 8.53 -21.40 -0.57
CA GLU A 145 8.35 -21.52 -2.03
C GLU A 145 7.11 -22.34 -2.42
N THR A 146 6.67 -23.25 -1.53
CA THR A 146 5.47 -24.09 -1.74
C THR A 146 4.18 -23.41 -1.29
N CYS A 147 4.26 -22.15 -0.89
CA CYS A 147 3.12 -21.40 -0.37
C CYS A 147 1.94 -21.32 -1.31
N LYS A 148 0.79 -21.13 -0.69
CA LYS A 148 -0.49 -20.87 -1.33
C LYS A 148 -0.83 -19.39 -1.15
N MET A 149 -1.44 -18.82 -2.18
CA MET A 149 -2.01 -17.48 -2.10
C MET A 149 -3.44 -17.56 -1.57
N ASN A 150 -3.86 -16.53 -0.85
CA ASN A 150 -5.28 -16.31 -0.65
C ASN A 150 -5.96 -16.15 -2.03
N LYS A 151 -7.11 -16.80 -2.23
CA LYS A 151 -7.79 -16.82 -3.53
C LYS A 151 -8.17 -15.43 -4.05
N GLU A 152 -8.59 -14.54 -3.14
CA GLU A 152 -8.92 -13.17 -3.50
C GLU A 152 -7.67 -12.37 -3.88
N VAL A 153 -6.53 -12.64 -3.25
CA VAL A 153 -5.24 -12.01 -3.59
C VAL A 153 -4.78 -12.44 -4.98
N GLU A 154 -4.85 -13.74 -5.27
CA GLU A 154 -4.55 -14.28 -6.60
C GLU A 154 -5.44 -13.65 -7.67
N ARG A 155 -6.76 -13.62 -7.42
CA ARG A 155 -7.73 -13.00 -8.32
C ARG A 155 -7.40 -11.52 -8.59
N VAL A 156 -7.24 -10.69 -7.55
CA VAL A 156 -7.04 -9.24 -7.76
C VAL A 156 -5.70 -8.94 -8.42
N LEU A 157 -4.62 -9.67 -8.10
CA LEU A 157 -3.33 -9.46 -8.78
C LEU A 157 -3.42 -9.82 -10.27
N GLN A 158 -4.05 -10.95 -10.60
CA GLN A 158 -4.28 -11.35 -11.99
C GLN A 158 -5.18 -10.36 -12.72
N ASP A 159 -6.26 -9.89 -12.09
CA ASP A 159 -7.21 -8.99 -12.72
C ASP A 159 -6.59 -7.60 -13.00
N PHE A 160 -5.79 -7.05 -12.08
CA PHE A 160 -5.05 -5.80 -12.31
C PHE A 160 -3.99 -5.96 -13.39
N HIS A 161 -3.23 -7.06 -13.37
CA HIS A 161 -2.22 -7.34 -14.39
C HIS A 161 -2.83 -7.49 -15.79
N LYS A 162 -3.91 -8.28 -15.92
CA LYS A 162 -4.67 -8.43 -17.19
C LYS A 162 -5.25 -7.11 -17.69
N ALA A 163 -5.69 -6.25 -16.78
CA ALA A 163 -6.18 -4.91 -17.11
C ALA A 163 -5.06 -3.91 -17.44
N GLY A 164 -3.79 -4.33 -17.38
CA GLY A 164 -2.63 -3.48 -17.59
C GLY A 164 -2.55 -2.34 -16.58
N LYS A 165 -3.00 -2.56 -15.33
CA LYS A 165 -2.98 -1.54 -14.28
C LYS A 165 -1.72 -1.69 -13.40
N PRO A 166 -1.07 -0.59 -13.00
CA PRO A 166 0.13 -0.67 -12.20
C PRO A 166 -0.12 -1.33 -10.84
N ILE A 167 0.84 -2.17 -10.42
CA ILE A 167 0.84 -2.87 -9.14
C ILE A 167 2.07 -2.41 -8.35
N GLY A 168 1.85 -1.83 -7.17
CA GLY A 168 2.91 -1.45 -6.23
C GLY A 168 3.02 -2.42 -5.07
N LEU A 169 4.21 -2.91 -4.75
CA LEU A 169 4.43 -3.79 -3.59
C LEU A 169 5.69 -3.36 -2.82
N CYS A 170 5.66 -3.31 -1.49
CA CYS A 170 6.86 -3.04 -0.68
C CYS A 170 7.14 -4.10 0.39
N CYS A 171 8.39 -4.13 0.84
CA CYS A 171 8.90 -5.08 1.82
C CYS A 171 8.73 -6.54 1.36
N ILE A 172 7.98 -7.37 2.10
CA ILE A 172 7.81 -8.80 1.79
C ILE A 172 6.69 -9.04 0.77
N SER A 173 5.78 -8.09 0.56
CA SER A 173 4.64 -8.26 -0.34
C SER A 173 4.96 -8.59 -1.82
N PRO A 174 6.15 -8.26 -2.39
CA PRO A 174 6.54 -8.73 -3.73
C PRO A 174 6.48 -10.25 -3.94
N VAL A 175 6.58 -11.07 -2.88
CA VAL A 175 6.43 -12.54 -2.99
C VAL A 175 5.04 -12.95 -3.50
N LEU A 176 4.01 -12.12 -3.22
CA LEU A 176 2.65 -12.34 -3.70
C LEU A 176 2.60 -12.25 -5.22
N ALA A 177 3.15 -11.17 -5.78
CA ALA A 177 3.22 -10.98 -7.22
C ALA A 177 4.13 -12.03 -7.88
N ALA A 178 5.26 -12.36 -7.27
CA ALA A 178 6.18 -13.37 -7.79
C ALA A 178 5.53 -14.74 -7.94
N LYS A 179 4.66 -15.15 -7.00
CA LYS A 179 3.92 -16.41 -7.09
C LYS A 179 2.84 -16.38 -8.17
N VAL A 180 2.15 -15.25 -8.32
CA VAL A 180 0.91 -15.14 -9.11
C VAL A 180 1.16 -14.78 -10.57
N LEU A 181 2.16 -13.94 -10.84
CA LEU A 181 2.42 -13.35 -12.15
C LEU A 181 3.70 -13.95 -12.76
N PRO A 182 3.61 -14.65 -13.91
CA PRO A 182 4.77 -15.31 -14.49
C PRO A 182 5.77 -14.31 -15.08
N GLY A 183 7.06 -14.53 -14.82
CA GLY A 183 8.14 -13.82 -15.50
C GLY A 183 8.28 -12.34 -15.15
N ILE A 184 7.74 -11.91 -14.00
CA ILE A 184 7.92 -10.54 -13.52
C ILE A 184 9.32 -10.31 -12.95
N GLU A 185 9.72 -9.05 -12.89
CA GLU A 185 10.90 -8.62 -12.14
C GLU A 185 10.50 -7.85 -10.87
N VAL A 186 11.12 -8.15 -9.74
CA VAL A 186 10.83 -7.51 -8.45
C VAL A 186 12.09 -7.31 -7.62
N THR A 187 12.04 -6.38 -6.66
CA THR A 187 13.02 -6.28 -5.58
C THR A 187 12.38 -6.57 -4.23
N VAL A 188 13.17 -7.18 -3.34
CA VAL A 188 12.93 -7.30 -1.90
C VAL A 188 14.15 -6.79 -1.11
N GLY A 189 15.04 -6.03 -1.75
CA GLY A 189 16.31 -5.58 -1.17
C GLY A 189 17.54 -6.25 -1.76
N HIS A 190 18.44 -6.69 -0.88
CA HIS A 190 19.68 -7.38 -1.23
C HIS A 190 19.56 -8.90 -1.07
N GLU A 191 20.50 -9.63 -1.69
CA GLU A 191 20.59 -11.09 -1.61
C GLU A 191 21.50 -11.60 -0.47
N GLU A 192 22.25 -10.71 0.17
CA GLU A 192 23.18 -11.04 1.25
C GLU A 192 22.93 -10.11 2.44
N ASP A 193 22.94 -10.68 3.65
CA ASP A 193 22.98 -9.88 4.87
C ASP A 193 24.41 -9.49 5.19
N LYS A 194 24.69 -8.18 5.15
CA LYS A 194 25.96 -7.60 5.55
C LYS A 194 25.71 -6.77 6.80
N ASP A 195 26.33 -7.20 7.90
CA ASP A 195 26.32 -6.49 9.18
C ASP A 195 24.91 -6.28 9.78
N GLY A 196 23.95 -7.15 9.44
CA GLY A 196 22.57 -7.07 9.92
C GLY A 196 21.71 -6.04 9.17
N LYS A 197 22.23 -5.40 8.12
CA LYS A 197 21.46 -4.42 7.33
C LYS A 197 20.31 -5.07 6.56
N TRP A 198 20.42 -6.33 6.18
CA TRP A 198 19.43 -7.03 5.35
C TRP A 198 19.03 -8.37 5.98
N PRO A 199 18.35 -8.36 7.14
CA PRO A 199 18.08 -9.57 7.93
C PRO A 199 17.20 -10.60 7.20
N TYR A 200 16.53 -10.19 6.12
CA TYR A 200 15.64 -11.03 5.32
C TYR A 200 16.17 -11.34 3.91
N ALA A 201 17.49 -11.21 3.69
CA ALA A 201 18.15 -11.40 2.39
C ALA A 201 17.83 -12.75 1.71
N GLY A 202 17.56 -13.80 2.49
CA GLY A 202 17.14 -15.12 1.98
C GLY A 202 15.85 -15.08 1.12
N THR A 203 15.02 -14.05 1.29
CA THR A 203 13.80 -13.84 0.50
C THR A 203 14.10 -13.72 -1.01
N ALA A 204 15.28 -13.19 -1.38
CA ALA A 204 15.67 -13.07 -2.78
C ALA A 204 15.74 -14.42 -3.49
N GLN A 205 16.18 -15.48 -2.81
CA GLN A 205 16.22 -16.83 -3.39
C GLN A 205 14.81 -17.41 -3.53
N ALA A 206 13.94 -17.21 -2.54
CA ALA A 206 12.55 -17.61 -2.63
C ALA A 206 11.83 -16.93 -3.80
N VAL A 207 12.08 -15.63 -4.04
CA VAL A 207 11.54 -14.91 -5.21
C VAL A 207 11.97 -15.58 -6.52
N LYS A 208 13.23 -15.99 -6.64
CA LYS A 208 13.74 -16.71 -7.82
C LYS A 208 13.07 -18.07 -7.99
N ALA A 209 12.93 -18.83 -6.92
CA ALA A 209 12.27 -20.14 -6.93
C ALA A 209 10.78 -20.05 -7.25
N LEU A 210 10.12 -18.95 -6.90
CA LEU A 210 8.74 -18.64 -7.28
C LEU A 210 8.58 -18.28 -8.77
N GLY A 211 9.67 -18.13 -9.53
CA GLY A 211 9.66 -17.89 -10.97
C GLY A 211 9.77 -16.41 -11.37
N ALA A 212 10.04 -15.53 -10.43
CA ALA A 212 10.31 -14.11 -10.69
C ALA A 212 11.82 -13.83 -10.70
N LYS A 213 12.22 -12.77 -11.41
CA LYS A 213 13.59 -12.28 -11.37
C LYS A 213 13.75 -11.30 -10.22
N HIS A 214 14.66 -11.61 -9.29
CA HIS A 214 15.04 -10.64 -8.26
C HIS A 214 16.03 -9.61 -8.81
N CYS A 215 15.78 -8.33 -8.51
CA CYS A 215 16.65 -7.22 -8.83
C CYS A 215 17.11 -6.53 -7.54
N ILE A 216 18.42 -6.54 -7.29
CA ILE A 216 19.00 -5.90 -6.11
C ILE A 216 18.74 -4.40 -6.15
N LYS A 217 18.21 -3.85 -5.04
CA LYS A 217 17.97 -2.41 -4.83
C LYS A 217 18.28 -2.04 -3.38
N ASP A 218 18.87 -0.86 -3.17
CA ASP A 218 18.99 -0.29 -1.83
C ASP A 218 17.64 0.31 -1.38
N VAL A 219 17.53 0.67 -0.10
CA VAL A 219 16.29 1.18 0.53
C VAL A 219 15.75 2.46 -0.12
N HIS A 220 16.62 3.25 -0.73
CA HIS A 220 16.27 4.49 -1.43
C HIS A 220 15.79 4.27 -2.88
N ASP A 221 15.89 3.04 -3.37
CA ASP A 221 15.60 2.72 -4.75
C ASP A 221 14.32 1.90 -4.92
N VAL A 222 13.86 1.86 -6.16
CA VAL A 222 12.73 1.04 -6.58
C VAL A 222 13.11 0.26 -7.82
N HIS A 223 12.54 -0.93 -7.97
CA HIS A 223 12.54 -1.64 -9.24
C HIS A 223 11.22 -1.39 -9.98
N VAL A 224 11.31 -1.18 -11.30
CA VAL A 224 10.15 -0.99 -12.17
C VAL A 224 10.24 -1.98 -13.31
N ASP A 225 9.41 -3.01 -13.27
CA ASP A 225 9.15 -3.87 -14.41
C ASP A 225 8.14 -3.16 -15.32
N LEU A 226 8.62 -2.51 -16.37
CA LEU A 226 7.78 -1.76 -17.30
C LEU A 226 6.86 -2.65 -18.12
N ASN A 227 7.29 -3.87 -18.43
CA ASN A 227 6.52 -4.80 -19.25
C ASN A 227 5.28 -5.29 -18.49
N ASN A 228 5.44 -5.58 -17.19
CA ASN A 228 4.35 -6.05 -16.33
C ASN A 228 3.71 -4.94 -15.49
N ARG A 229 4.24 -3.72 -15.55
CA ARG A 229 3.81 -2.54 -14.77
C ARG A 229 3.83 -2.79 -13.26
N VAL A 230 4.83 -3.55 -12.81
CA VAL A 230 5.05 -3.85 -11.40
C VAL A 230 6.14 -2.93 -10.85
N VAL A 231 5.87 -2.28 -9.73
CA VAL A 231 6.80 -1.40 -9.02
C VAL A 231 7.04 -1.96 -7.63
N THR A 232 8.30 -2.15 -7.27
CA THR A 232 8.66 -2.71 -5.95
C THR A 232 9.75 -1.92 -5.25
N THR A 233 9.72 -1.89 -3.91
CA THR A 233 10.75 -1.26 -3.08
C THR A 233 11.02 -2.06 -1.80
N PRO A 234 12.26 -2.07 -1.28
CA PRO A 234 12.60 -2.95 -0.15
C PRO A 234 11.97 -2.57 1.19
N ALA A 235 11.75 -1.27 1.48
CA ALA A 235 11.21 -0.81 2.76
C ALA A 235 11.86 -1.50 3.98
N PHE A 236 11.09 -2.01 4.96
CA PHE A 236 11.62 -2.64 6.18
C PHE A 236 12.31 -4.00 5.98
N MET A 237 12.57 -4.41 4.73
CA MET A 237 13.55 -5.48 4.49
C MET A 237 14.98 -5.04 4.82
N CYS A 238 15.19 -3.73 4.98
CA CYS A 238 16.44 -3.07 5.36
C CYS A 238 16.36 -2.51 6.79
N GLU A 239 17.36 -2.80 7.62
CA GLU A 239 17.54 -2.15 8.92
C GLU A 239 18.21 -0.79 8.72
N THR A 240 17.43 0.27 8.84
CA THR A 240 17.88 1.65 8.63
C THR A 240 16.99 2.67 9.33
N GLU A 241 17.31 3.96 9.22
CA GLU A 241 16.50 5.01 9.80
C GLU A 241 15.12 5.10 9.12
N LEU A 242 14.08 5.28 9.92
CA LEU A 242 12.67 5.27 9.47
C LEU A 242 12.39 6.19 8.27
N HIS A 243 13.05 7.34 8.19
CA HIS A 243 12.80 8.29 7.12
C HIS A 243 13.30 7.78 5.75
N HIS A 244 14.34 6.95 5.71
CA HIS A 244 14.81 6.31 4.47
C HIS A 244 13.75 5.35 3.91
N ILE A 245 13.09 4.60 4.80
CA ILE A 245 11.95 3.73 4.46
C ILE A 245 10.80 4.56 3.89
N PHE A 246 10.44 5.64 4.57
CA PHE A 246 9.38 6.55 4.16
C PHE A 246 9.64 7.18 2.77
N ASP A 247 10.88 7.57 2.50
CA ASP A 247 11.28 8.19 1.23
C ASP A 247 11.27 7.18 0.07
N GLY A 248 11.81 5.97 0.28
CA GLY A 248 11.79 4.89 -0.72
C GLY A 248 10.37 4.51 -1.14
N ILE A 249 9.45 4.38 -0.18
CA ILE A 249 8.02 4.17 -0.44
C ILE A 249 7.41 5.33 -1.22
N GLY A 250 7.83 6.56 -0.94
CA GLY A 250 7.41 7.73 -1.71
C GLY A 250 7.81 7.67 -3.17
N ILE A 251 9.00 7.16 -3.46
CA ILE A 251 9.45 6.92 -4.84
C ILE A 251 8.59 5.84 -5.49
N MET A 252 8.30 4.73 -4.79
CA MET A 252 7.42 3.67 -5.30
C MET A 252 6.04 4.22 -5.68
N VAL A 253 5.39 4.95 -4.77
CA VAL A 253 4.07 5.57 -5.01
C VAL A 253 4.11 6.49 -6.24
N LYS A 254 5.12 7.37 -6.35
CA LYS A 254 5.26 8.25 -7.53
C LYS A 254 5.41 7.47 -8.83
N ARG A 255 6.14 6.34 -8.83
CA ARG A 255 6.30 5.49 -10.02
C ARG A 255 5.00 4.77 -10.38
N VAL A 256 4.28 4.23 -9.39
CA VAL A 256 2.95 3.62 -9.59
C VAL A 256 2.00 4.63 -10.22
N LEU A 257 1.89 5.83 -9.65
CA LEU A 257 1.02 6.89 -10.17
C LEU A 257 1.42 7.33 -11.57
N LYS A 258 2.72 7.51 -11.85
CA LYS A 258 3.21 7.83 -13.20
C LYS A 258 2.77 6.79 -14.23
N LEU A 259 2.79 5.51 -13.87
CA LEU A 259 2.36 4.44 -14.76
C LEU A 259 0.84 4.44 -14.98
N THR A 260 0.02 5.16 -14.21
CA THR A 260 -1.42 5.25 -14.50
C THR A 260 -1.75 6.10 -15.74
N GLY A 261 -0.82 6.97 -16.15
CA GLY A 261 -1.00 7.89 -17.27
C GLY A 261 -1.96 9.05 -16.99
N LYS A 262 -2.28 9.30 -15.71
CA LYS A 262 -3.12 10.40 -15.23
C LYS A 262 -2.31 11.49 -14.54
#